data_AF-A0A5E7Z9M9-F1
#
_entry.id   AF-A0A5E7Z9M9-F1
#
_cell.length_a   1.000
_cell.length_b   1.000
_cell.length_c   1.000
_cell.angle_alpha   90.00
_cell.angle_beta   90.00
_cell.angle_gamma   90.00
#
_symmetry.space_group_name_H-M   'P 1'
#
loop_
_entity.id
_entity.type
_entity.pdbx_description
1 polymer ?
#
loop_
_entity_poly.entity_id
_entity_poly.type
_entity_poly.pdbx_seq_one_letter_code
_entity_poly.pdbx_strand_id
1 'polypeptide(L)'
;MTRPRHRRSAFARIRGDRRGATIIEFAIVVPVLMVLLMGAFDLLHQIYAQSILDGALQKAARDSAIEGGAANAATFDQQVWAMVKIVAPDATYQASRKSYSTFQSIKPEEFVDKNADNICNNGENFTDINGNGTWDLDPGVTGQGGAEDVTQYTMTVTYPRLFPVARLMGWPSTMSIASTTLLKNQPYDSQKVQVSTNGSCK
;
A
#
# COMPACT_ATOMS: atom_id res chain seq x y z
N MET A 1 38.90 66.54 -34.98
CA MET A 1 37.43 66.67 -35.07
C MET A 1 36.82 65.27 -35.25
N THR A 2 36.53 64.56 -34.16
CA THR A 2 36.12 63.15 -34.16
C THR A 2 34.68 63.02 -33.68
N ARG A 3 33.77 62.56 -34.55
CA ARG A 3 32.36 62.30 -34.23
C ARG A 3 32.17 60.85 -33.78
N PRO A 4 31.47 60.56 -32.66
CA PRO A 4 31.21 59.19 -32.24
C PRO A 4 30.00 58.62 -32.98
N ARG A 5 30.21 57.59 -33.79
CA ARG A 5 29.17 56.90 -34.59
C ARG A 5 28.91 55.47 -34.06
N HIS A 6 28.64 55.29 -32.77
CA HIS A 6 28.45 53.93 -32.22
C HIS A 6 27.18 53.68 -31.37
N ARG A 7 26.40 54.71 -31.01
CA ARG A 7 25.22 54.50 -30.13
C ARG A 7 23.94 54.02 -30.83
N ARG A 8 23.76 54.29 -32.13
CA ARG A 8 22.51 53.94 -32.84
C ARG A 8 22.41 52.48 -33.31
N SER A 9 23.53 51.77 -33.51
CA SER A 9 23.49 50.38 -33.99
C SER A 9 23.25 49.34 -32.90
N ALA A 10 23.55 49.66 -31.63
CA ALA A 10 23.32 48.75 -30.51
C ALA A 10 21.82 48.56 -30.23
N PHE A 11 21.04 49.65 -30.22
CA PHE A 11 19.58 49.59 -30.04
C PHE A 11 18.86 48.87 -31.18
N ALA A 12 19.32 49.02 -32.42
CA ALA A 12 18.77 48.30 -33.57
C ALA A 12 19.06 46.79 -33.51
N ARG A 13 20.23 46.38 -33.00
CA ARG A 13 20.57 44.96 -32.77
C ARG A 13 19.72 44.34 -31.67
N ILE A 14 19.49 45.05 -30.56
CA ILE A 14 18.63 44.57 -29.46
C ILE A 14 17.18 44.41 -29.94
N ARG A 15 16.66 45.34 -30.76
CA ARG A 15 15.28 45.28 -31.29
C ARG A 15 15.04 44.17 -32.31
N GLY A 16 16.11 43.64 -32.92
CA GLY A 16 16.06 42.50 -33.85
C GLY A 16 16.36 41.15 -33.19
N ASP A 17 16.71 41.13 -31.91
CA ASP A 17 17.14 39.90 -31.23
C ASP A 17 15.94 39.09 -30.73
N ARG A 18 15.55 38.08 -31.52
CA ARG A 18 14.45 37.15 -31.21
C ARG A 18 14.80 36.11 -30.14
N ARG A 19 16.08 35.98 -29.77
CA ARG A 19 16.53 35.02 -28.74
C ARG A 19 15.96 35.33 -27.36
N GLY A 20 15.67 36.60 -27.08
CA GLY A 20 15.02 37.01 -25.83
C GLY A 20 13.58 36.51 -25.72
N ALA A 21 12.83 36.50 -26.83
CA ALA A 21 11.45 36.01 -26.87
C ALA A 21 11.37 34.50 -26.61
N THR A 22 12.27 33.71 -27.21
CA THR A 22 12.34 32.25 -27.00
C THR A 22 12.67 31.88 -25.54
N ILE A 23 13.45 32.70 -24.82
CA ILE A 23 13.74 32.47 -23.40
C ILE A 23 12.48 32.65 -22.55
N ILE A 24 11.64 33.64 -22.88
CA ILE A 24 10.39 33.92 -22.14
C ILE A 24 9.37 32.80 -22.39
N GLU A 25 9.21 32.37 -23.65
CA GLU A 25 8.34 31.25 -24.00
C GLU A 25 8.74 29.96 -23.27
N PHE A 26 10.04 29.66 -23.25
CA PHE A 26 10.58 28.52 -22.49
C PHE A 26 10.35 28.66 -20.99
N ALA A 27 10.54 29.85 -20.42
CA ALA A 27 10.33 30.11 -19.00
C ALA A 27 8.87 29.90 -18.56
N ILE A 28 7.89 30.04 -19.46
CA ILE A 28 6.47 29.78 -19.16
C ILE A 28 6.15 28.28 -19.29
N VAL A 29 6.71 27.58 -20.29
CA VAL A 29 6.39 26.17 -20.56
C VAL A 29 7.12 25.20 -19.62
N VAL A 30 8.38 25.49 -19.29
CA VAL A 30 9.23 24.58 -18.49
C VAL A 30 8.66 24.28 -17.11
N PRO A 31 8.14 25.23 -16.32
CA PRO A 31 7.57 24.92 -15.02
C PRO A 31 6.44 23.90 -15.09
N VAL A 32 5.56 24.02 -16.10
CA VAL A 32 4.45 23.09 -16.32
C VAL A 32 4.98 21.70 -16.70
N LEU A 33 5.96 21.64 -17.60
CA LEU A 33 6.62 20.39 -17.98
C LEU A 33 7.30 19.72 -16.77
N MET A 34 7.98 20.49 -15.91
CA MET A 34 8.66 19.98 -14.73
C MET A 34 7.68 19.40 -13.71
N VAL A 35 6.54 20.08 -13.47
CA VAL A 35 5.48 19.54 -12.59
C VAL A 35 4.94 18.23 -13.16
N LEU A 36 4.70 18.16 -14.48
CA LEU A 36 4.21 16.94 -15.13
C LEU A 36 5.21 15.78 -15.03
N LEU A 37 6.51 16.05 -15.27
CA LEU A 37 7.57 15.05 -15.16
C LEU A 37 7.74 14.56 -13.72
N MET A 38 7.77 15.47 -12.75
CA MET A 38 7.87 15.11 -11.33
C MET A 38 6.67 14.28 -10.88
N GLY A 39 5.45 14.64 -11.30
CA GLY A 39 4.25 13.85 -11.03
C GLY A 39 4.30 12.46 -11.67
N ALA A 40 4.76 12.37 -12.92
CA ALA A 40 4.95 11.09 -13.60
C ALA A 40 6.00 10.22 -12.89
N PHE A 41 7.13 10.79 -12.48
CA PHE A 41 8.16 10.05 -11.76
C PHE A 41 7.73 9.61 -10.35
N ASP A 42 6.95 10.43 -9.63
CA ASP A 42 6.39 10.05 -8.33
C ASP A 42 5.46 8.83 -8.48
N LEU A 43 4.61 8.83 -9.52
CA LEU A 43 3.73 7.70 -9.84
C LEU A 43 4.51 6.45 -10.27
N LEU A 44 5.52 6.59 -11.13
CA LEU A 44 6.37 5.48 -11.54
C LEU A 44 7.12 4.87 -10.35
N HIS A 45 7.65 5.71 -9.45
CA HIS A 45 8.30 5.25 -8.23
C HIS A 45 7.32 4.45 -7.34
N GLN A 46 6.07 4.93 -7.18
CA GLN A 46 5.05 4.21 -6.43
C GLN A 46 4.77 2.83 -7.02
N ILE A 47 4.58 2.73 -8.34
CA ILE A 47 4.33 1.45 -9.02
C ILE A 47 5.51 0.50 -8.84
N TYR A 48 6.73 1.01 -8.95
CA TYR A 48 7.95 0.23 -8.76
C TYR A 48 8.09 -0.29 -7.32
N ALA A 49 7.87 0.57 -6.32
CA ALA A 49 7.88 0.19 -4.91
C ALA A 49 6.80 -0.85 -4.59
N GLN A 50 5.59 -0.69 -5.13
CA GLN A 50 4.51 -1.68 -5.00
C GLN A 50 4.92 -3.04 -5.58
N SER A 51 5.49 -3.08 -6.79
CA SER A 51 5.94 -4.32 -7.42
C SER A 51 6.98 -5.07 -6.58
N ILE A 52 7.91 -4.35 -5.96
CA ILE A 52 8.91 -4.95 -5.07
C ILE A 52 8.26 -5.48 -3.81
N LEU A 53 7.35 -4.71 -3.20
CA LEU A 53 6.60 -5.13 -2.02
C LEU A 53 5.81 -6.42 -2.31
N ASP A 54 5.09 -6.48 -3.44
CA ASP A 54 4.31 -7.64 -3.85
C ASP A 54 5.19 -8.89 -4.03
N GLY A 55 6.31 -8.76 -4.74
CA GLY A 55 7.23 -9.88 -4.97
C GLY A 55 7.90 -10.36 -3.68
N ALA A 56 8.31 -9.42 -2.83
CA ALA A 56 8.91 -9.73 -1.53
C ALA A 56 7.91 -10.43 -0.61
N LEU A 57 6.66 -9.93 -0.56
CA LEU A 57 5.59 -10.51 0.25
C LEU A 57 5.24 -11.92 -0.21
N GLN A 58 5.11 -12.17 -1.52
CA GLN A 58 4.84 -13.51 -2.07
C GLN A 58 5.94 -14.50 -1.71
N LYS A 59 7.20 -14.07 -1.77
CA LYS A 59 8.33 -14.91 -1.37
C LYS A 59 8.25 -15.25 0.13
N ALA A 60 8.07 -14.24 0.98
CA ALA A 60 7.93 -14.45 2.41
C ALA A 60 6.73 -15.31 2.78
N ALA A 61 5.61 -15.19 2.05
CA ALA A 61 4.44 -16.04 2.22
C ALA A 61 4.72 -17.51 1.88
N ARG A 62 5.45 -17.75 0.78
CA ARG A 62 5.88 -19.10 0.42
C ARG A 62 6.79 -19.73 1.47
N ASP A 63 7.75 -18.95 1.98
CA ASP A 63 8.71 -19.42 2.97
C ASP A 63 8.06 -19.62 4.36
N SER A 64 7.06 -18.81 4.70
CA SER A 64 6.30 -18.93 5.96
C SER A 64 5.25 -20.06 5.96
N ALA A 65 4.87 -20.59 4.80
CA ALA A 65 3.99 -21.75 4.69
C ALA A 65 4.68 -23.08 5.04
N ILE A 66 6.01 -23.12 5.13
CA ILE A 66 6.81 -24.31 5.43
C ILE A 66 6.94 -24.51 6.95
N GLU A 67 7.19 -25.75 7.38
CA GLU A 67 7.36 -26.13 8.79
C GLU A 67 8.30 -25.17 9.57
N GLY A 68 7.84 -24.69 10.72
CA GLY A 68 8.56 -23.69 11.53
C GLY A 68 8.38 -22.24 11.06
N GLY A 69 7.62 -21.99 9.99
CA GLY A 69 7.39 -20.66 9.43
C GLY A 69 6.71 -19.69 10.41
N ALA A 70 5.76 -20.19 11.22
CA ALA A 70 5.10 -19.41 12.26
C ALA A 70 6.07 -18.88 13.33
N ALA A 71 7.08 -19.67 13.71
CA ALA A 71 8.09 -19.28 14.71
C ALA A 71 9.07 -18.22 14.16
N ASN A 72 9.21 -18.13 12.83
CA ASN A 72 10.13 -17.23 12.14
C ASN A 72 9.44 -16.03 11.48
N ALA A 73 8.19 -15.74 11.83
CA ALA A 73 7.39 -14.66 11.24
C ALA A 73 8.12 -13.30 11.21
N ALA A 74 8.77 -12.92 12.32
CA ALA A 74 9.53 -11.67 12.41
C ALA A 74 10.75 -11.64 11.46
N THR A 75 11.40 -12.79 11.24
CA THR A 75 12.52 -12.92 10.31
C THR A 75 12.06 -12.71 8.87
N PHE A 76 10.90 -13.27 8.50
CA PHE A 76 10.32 -13.06 7.17
C PHE A 76 9.88 -11.62 6.96
N ASP A 77 9.29 -10.98 7.98
CA ASP A 77 8.95 -9.56 7.92
C ASP A 77 10.19 -8.69 7.67
N GLN A 78 11.31 -9.01 8.34
CA GLN A 78 12.58 -8.34 8.09
C GLN A 78 13.14 -8.58 6.70
N GLN A 79 12.96 -9.77 6.12
CA GLN A 79 13.38 -10.06 4.75
C GLN A 79 12.58 -9.26 3.72
N VAL A 80 11.25 -9.17 3.88
CA VAL A 80 10.40 -8.31 3.05
C VAL A 80 10.86 -6.86 3.17
N TRP A 81 11.05 -6.40 4.42
CA TRP A 81 11.48 -5.05 4.71
C TRP A 81 12.84 -4.71 4.12
N ALA A 82 13.81 -5.62 4.16
CA ALA A 82 15.14 -5.42 3.59
C ALA A 82 15.09 -5.16 2.08
N MET A 83 14.17 -5.80 1.35
CA MET A 83 13.98 -5.57 -0.09
C MET A 83 13.35 -4.21 -0.38
N VAL A 84 12.32 -3.84 0.39
CA VAL A 84 11.62 -2.56 0.24
C VAL A 84 12.53 -1.38 0.57
N LYS A 85 13.37 -1.51 1.61
CA LYS A 85 14.26 -0.44 2.07
C LYS A 85 15.29 0.00 1.03
N ILE A 86 15.62 -0.85 0.05
CA ILE A 86 16.51 -0.50 -1.07
C ILE A 86 15.90 0.62 -1.92
N VAL A 87 14.57 0.63 -2.06
CA VAL A 87 13.84 1.59 -2.90
C VAL A 87 13.25 2.73 -2.09
N ALA A 88 12.90 2.49 -0.82
CA ALA A 88 12.40 3.50 0.10
C ALA A 88 13.15 3.44 1.45
N PRO A 89 14.35 4.07 1.56
CA PRO A 89 15.21 3.95 2.74
C PRO A 89 14.62 4.50 4.04
N ASP A 90 13.86 5.59 3.93
CA ASP A 90 13.21 6.29 5.05
C ASP A 90 11.78 5.80 5.31
N ALA A 91 11.43 4.64 4.75
CA ALA A 91 10.12 4.07 4.94
C ALA A 91 9.95 3.46 6.35
N THR A 92 8.70 3.26 6.75
CA THR A 92 8.31 2.45 7.90
C THR A 92 7.38 1.35 7.41
N TYR A 93 7.31 0.24 8.15
CA TYR A 93 6.44 -0.87 7.79
C TYR A 93 5.58 -1.32 8.97
N GLN A 94 4.43 -1.91 8.64
CA GLN A 94 3.55 -2.61 9.56
C GLN A 94 3.15 -3.94 8.91
N ALA A 95 3.48 -5.04 9.58
CA ALA A 95 3.09 -6.38 9.18
C ALA A 95 1.89 -6.83 10.01
N SER A 96 0.91 -7.46 9.37
CA SER A 96 -0.25 -8.06 10.02
C SER A 96 -0.54 -9.43 9.43
N ARG A 97 -0.92 -10.37 10.28
CA ARG A 97 -1.35 -11.71 9.89
C ARG A 97 -2.67 -12.04 10.56
N LYS A 98 -3.62 -12.52 9.76
CA LYS A 98 -4.90 -13.05 10.23
C LYS A 98 -5.07 -14.46 9.70
N SER A 99 -5.46 -15.40 10.55
CA SER A 99 -5.72 -16.79 10.19
C SER A 99 -7.21 -17.09 10.16
N TYR A 100 -7.59 -17.93 9.20
CA TYR A 100 -8.95 -18.39 8.95
C TYR A 100 -8.95 -19.91 8.78
N SER A 101 -10.02 -20.57 9.20
CA SER A 101 -10.15 -22.02 9.00
C SER A 101 -10.29 -22.39 7.53
N THR A 102 -10.95 -21.55 6.72
CA THR A 102 -11.09 -21.75 5.27
C THR A 102 -10.97 -20.44 4.51
N PHE A 103 -10.71 -20.52 3.20
CA PHE A 103 -10.75 -19.35 2.31
C PHE A 103 -12.14 -18.68 2.27
N GLN A 104 -13.21 -19.45 2.51
CA GLN A 104 -14.59 -18.93 2.53
C GLN A 104 -14.93 -18.15 3.79
N SER A 105 -14.11 -18.27 4.83
CA SER A 105 -14.28 -17.56 6.10
C SER A 105 -13.74 -16.12 6.06
N ILE A 106 -13.12 -15.70 4.95
CA ILE A 106 -12.66 -14.30 4.75
C ILE A 106 -13.86 -13.46 4.27
N LYS A 107 -14.88 -13.35 5.10
CA LYS A 107 -16.12 -12.59 4.86
C LYS A 107 -16.82 -12.31 6.20
N PRO A 108 -17.75 -11.35 6.27
CA PRO A 108 -18.59 -11.17 7.44
C PRO A 108 -19.32 -12.46 7.82
N GLU A 109 -19.52 -12.66 9.12
CA GLU A 109 -20.29 -13.78 9.62
C GLU A 109 -21.75 -13.71 9.15
N GLU A 110 -22.34 -14.88 8.89
CA GLU A 110 -23.72 -14.95 8.45
C GLU A 110 -24.66 -14.81 9.64
N PHE A 111 -25.66 -13.93 9.54
CA PHE A 111 -26.70 -13.75 10.55
C PHE A 111 -28.09 -13.80 9.95
N VAL A 112 -29.06 -14.17 10.78
CA VAL A 112 -30.48 -14.23 10.42
C VAL A 112 -31.11 -12.87 10.70
N ASP A 113 -31.15 -12.06 9.66
CA ASP A 113 -31.84 -10.76 9.63
C ASP A 113 -33.37 -10.98 9.67
N LYS A 114 -33.95 -10.90 10.87
CA LYS A 114 -35.39 -11.12 11.09
C LYS A 114 -36.20 -9.88 10.77
N ASN A 115 -35.61 -8.69 10.92
CA ASN A 115 -36.31 -7.41 10.74
C ASN A 115 -36.01 -6.75 9.37
N ALA A 116 -35.17 -7.37 8.54
CA ALA A 116 -34.74 -6.96 7.22
C ALA A 116 -33.98 -5.61 7.17
N ASP A 117 -33.26 -5.25 8.23
CA ASP A 117 -32.51 -3.99 8.32
C ASP A 117 -31.02 -4.11 7.90
N ASN A 118 -30.55 -5.33 7.58
CA ASN A 118 -29.16 -5.70 7.28
C ASN A 118 -28.15 -5.36 8.39
N ILE A 119 -28.60 -5.27 9.64
CA ILE A 119 -27.77 -5.01 10.80
C ILE A 119 -28.02 -6.11 11.83
N CYS A 120 -26.97 -6.85 12.18
CA CYS A 120 -27.03 -7.81 13.28
C CYS A 120 -27.34 -7.08 14.61
N ASN A 121 -28.60 -7.11 15.03
CA ASN A 121 -29.09 -6.48 16.27
C ASN A 121 -30.27 -7.26 16.88
N ASN A 122 -30.88 -6.73 17.95
CA ASN A 122 -32.18 -7.20 18.48
C ASN A 122 -32.26 -8.72 18.79
N GLY A 123 -31.16 -9.35 19.21
CA GLY A 123 -31.14 -10.77 19.53
C GLY A 123 -31.19 -11.70 18.30
N GLU A 124 -30.88 -11.19 17.11
CA GLU A 124 -30.71 -12.01 15.91
C GLU A 124 -29.61 -13.06 16.08
N ASN A 125 -29.77 -14.20 15.42
CA ASN A 125 -28.81 -15.30 15.54
C ASN A 125 -27.75 -15.16 14.46
N PHE A 126 -26.48 -15.31 14.83
CA PHE A 126 -25.38 -15.36 13.87
C PHE A 126 -24.55 -16.64 14.02
N THR A 127 -23.88 -17.01 12.94
CA THR A 127 -22.95 -18.12 12.88
C THR A 127 -21.57 -17.62 13.28
N ASP A 128 -21.16 -17.91 14.51
CA ASP A 128 -19.87 -17.54 15.07
C ASP A 128 -18.81 -18.53 14.55
N ILE A 129 -17.96 -18.07 13.65
CA ILE A 129 -16.96 -18.89 12.94
C ILE A 129 -15.66 -18.95 13.74
N ASN A 130 -15.34 -17.93 14.52
CA ASN A 130 -14.08 -17.83 15.28
C ASN A 130 -14.23 -18.11 16.79
N GLY A 131 -15.45 -18.28 17.27
CA GLY A 131 -15.79 -18.65 18.64
C GLY A 131 -15.68 -17.50 19.64
N ASN A 132 -15.69 -16.23 19.21
CA ASN A 132 -15.51 -15.08 20.10
C ASN A 132 -16.82 -14.58 20.74
N GLY A 133 -17.98 -15.12 20.32
CA GLY A 133 -19.29 -14.77 20.84
C GLY A 133 -19.83 -13.41 20.40
N THR A 134 -19.21 -12.76 19.40
CA THR A 134 -19.65 -11.49 18.83
C THR A 134 -19.67 -11.56 17.31
N TRP A 135 -20.69 -10.98 16.68
CA TRP A 135 -20.73 -10.93 15.22
C TRP A 135 -19.59 -10.07 14.67
N ASP A 136 -18.78 -10.66 13.79
CA ASP A 136 -17.65 -9.99 13.18
C ASP A 136 -17.84 -9.73 11.68
N LEU A 137 -17.46 -8.51 11.25
CA LEU A 137 -17.27 -8.19 9.83
C LEU A 137 -16.06 -8.93 9.22
N ASP A 138 -15.11 -9.33 10.06
CA ASP A 138 -13.93 -10.09 9.69
C ASP A 138 -13.57 -11.06 10.84
N PRO A 139 -13.95 -12.35 10.73
CA PRO A 139 -13.76 -13.32 11.79
C PRO A 139 -12.30 -13.82 11.89
N GLY A 140 -11.34 -13.19 11.21
CA GLY A 140 -9.93 -13.59 11.23
C GLY A 140 -9.29 -13.50 12.61
N VAL A 141 -8.64 -14.58 13.05
CA VAL A 141 -7.90 -14.63 14.31
C VAL A 141 -6.50 -14.05 14.09
N THR A 142 -6.03 -13.19 15.00
CA THR A 142 -4.69 -12.58 14.85
C THR A 142 -3.59 -13.63 15.00
N GLY A 143 -2.64 -13.63 14.06
CA GLY A 143 -1.48 -14.52 14.05
C GLY A 143 -1.38 -15.35 12.78
N GLN A 144 -0.40 -16.25 12.76
CA GLN A 144 -0.17 -17.15 11.62
C GLN A 144 -1.27 -18.23 11.52
N GLY A 145 -1.92 -18.61 12.62
CA GLY A 145 -2.84 -19.75 12.66
C GLY A 145 -2.13 -21.09 12.80
N GLY A 146 -2.92 -22.17 12.87
CA GLY A 146 -2.46 -23.53 13.03
C GLY A 146 -2.22 -24.27 11.71
N ALA A 147 -2.12 -25.59 11.78
CA ALA A 147 -2.01 -26.47 10.62
C ALA A 147 -3.23 -26.34 9.70
N GLU A 148 -3.02 -26.33 8.39
CA GLU A 148 -4.05 -26.19 7.34
C GLU A 148 -4.87 -24.89 7.33
N ASP A 149 -4.70 -24.00 8.30
CA ASP A 149 -5.33 -22.69 8.30
C ASP A 149 -4.84 -21.84 7.12
N VAL A 150 -5.73 -20.97 6.67
CA VAL A 150 -5.44 -19.95 5.66
C VAL A 150 -5.01 -18.67 6.37
N THR A 151 -3.77 -18.25 6.16
CA THR A 151 -3.25 -17.00 6.69
C THR A 151 -3.32 -15.92 5.62
N GLN A 152 -3.98 -14.82 5.94
CA GLN A 152 -3.85 -13.55 5.23
C GLN A 152 -2.67 -12.79 5.82
N TYR A 153 -1.62 -12.62 5.02
CA TYR A 153 -0.46 -11.83 5.35
C TYR A 153 -0.51 -10.50 4.61
N THR A 154 -0.54 -9.41 5.37
CA THR A 154 -0.57 -8.04 4.86
C THR A 154 0.64 -7.28 5.36
N MET A 155 1.31 -6.58 4.45
CA MET A 155 2.39 -5.65 4.76
C MET A 155 2.04 -4.28 4.21
N THR A 156 2.04 -3.29 5.09
CA THR A 156 1.85 -1.87 4.74
C THR A 156 3.16 -1.13 4.93
N VAL A 157 3.57 -0.39 3.91
CA VAL A 157 4.80 0.41 3.91
C VAL A 157 4.44 1.87 3.69
N THR A 158 4.94 2.74 4.57
CA THR A 158 4.75 4.19 4.48
C THR A 158 6.09 4.88 4.26
N TYR A 159 6.20 5.75 3.27
CA TYR A 159 7.45 6.43 2.94
C TYR A 159 7.23 7.89 2.52
N PRO A 160 8.22 8.79 2.70
CA PRO A 160 8.14 10.14 2.18
C PRO A 160 8.17 10.13 0.65
N ARG A 161 7.34 10.96 0.01
CA ARG A 161 7.35 11.12 -1.46
C ARG A 161 8.67 11.73 -1.91
N LEU A 162 9.16 11.31 -3.08
CA LEU A 162 10.46 11.77 -3.61
C LEU A 162 10.39 13.23 -4.09
N PHE A 163 9.26 13.62 -4.68
CA PHE A 163 9.11 14.91 -5.33
C PHE A 163 8.23 15.87 -4.53
N PRO A 164 8.57 17.17 -4.50
CA PRO A 164 7.80 18.17 -3.74
C PRO A 164 6.44 18.52 -4.38
N VAL A 165 6.13 17.97 -5.56
CA VAL A 165 4.87 18.22 -6.27
C VAL A 165 3.64 17.90 -5.44
N ALA A 166 3.68 16.85 -4.62
CA ALA A 166 2.58 16.53 -3.72
C ALA A 166 2.29 17.68 -2.76
N ARG A 167 3.33 18.26 -2.16
CA ARG A 167 3.19 19.42 -1.26
C ARG A 167 2.68 20.66 -1.99
N LEU A 168 3.13 20.90 -3.22
CA LEU A 168 2.65 22.02 -4.05
C LEU A 168 1.16 21.89 -4.38
N MET A 169 0.65 20.66 -4.51
CA MET A 169 -0.75 20.34 -4.78
C MET A 169 -1.60 20.17 -3.51
N GLY A 170 -1.03 20.40 -2.32
CA GLY A 170 -1.74 20.25 -1.03
C GLY A 170 -1.97 18.79 -0.60
N TRP A 171 -1.27 17.83 -1.21
CA TRP A 171 -1.34 16.42 -0.84
C TRP A 171 -0.38 16.07 0.30
N PRO A 172 -0.62 14.94 1.01
CA PRO A 172 0.31 14.46 2.03
C PRO A 172 1.73 14.25 1.48
N SER A 173 2.73 14.60 2.29
CA SER A 173 4.14 14.40 1.96
C SER A 173 4.60 12.95 2.06
N THR A 174 3.76 12.06 2.61
CA THR A 174 4.00 10.63 2.68
C THR A 174 3.05 9.88 1.76
N MET A 175 3.48 8.69 1.33
CA MET A 175 2.70 7.74 0.57
C MET A 175 2.68 6.40 1.32
N SER A 176 1.53 5.74 1.33
CA SER A 176 1.38 4.41 1.90
C SER A 176 0.98 3.43 0.80
N ILE A 177 1.68 2.31 0.73
CA ILE A 177 1.41 1.19 -0.15
C ILE A 177 1.18 -0.05 0.70
N ALA A 178 0.29 -0.93 0.26
CA ALA A 178 -0.01 -2.16 0.96
C ALA A 178 -0.04 -3.33 -0.03
N SER A 179 0.41 -4.49 0.44
CA SER A 179 0.30 -5.73 -0.29
C SER A 179 -0.25 -6.79 0.65
N THR A 180 -1.11 -7.65 0.10
CA THR A 180 -1.78 -8.73 0.83
C THR A 180 -1.68 -10.01 0.02
N THR A 181 -1.36 -11.09 0.69
CA THR A 181 -1.31 -12.43 0.10
C THR A 181 -1.93 -13.46 1.04
N LEU A 182 -2.49 -14.51 0.46
CA LEU A 182 -3.06 -15.63 1.18
C LEU A 182 -2.13 -16.83 1.04
N LEU A 183 -1.89 -17.52 2.13
CA LEU A 183 -1.12 -18.76 2.15
C LEU A 183 -1.88 -19.79 3.00
N LYS A 184 -1.70 -21.07 2.69
CA LYS A 184 -2.21 -22.16 3.52
C LYS A 184 -1.04 -22.76 4.30
N ASN A 185 -1.15 -22.79 5.62
CA ASN A 185 -0.10 -23.32 6.48
C ASN A 185 0.08 -24.83 6.24
N GLN A 186 1.32 -25.29 6.11
CA GLN A 186 1.64 -26.70 5.98
C GLN A 186 2.36 -27.19 7.24
N PRO A 187 1.71 -28.06 8.02
CA PRO A 187 2.31 -29.34 8.41
C PRO A 187 1.32 -30.52 8.27
N TYR A 188 1.81 -31.75 8.46
CA TYR A 188 1.04 -33.01 8.48
C TYR A 188 0.07 -33.16 9.68
N ASP A 189 -0.11 -32.10 10.49
CA ASP A 189 -0.97 -32.15 11.67
C ASP A 189 -2.42 -31.82 11.29
N SER A 190 -3.36 -32.33 12.09
CA SER A 190 -4.78 -32.05 11.93
C SER A 190 -5.09 -30.58 12.17
N GLN A 191 -5.92 -30.00 11.30
CA GLN A 191 -6.45 -28.66 11.51
C GLN A 191 -7.23 -28.59 12.82
N LYS A 192 -6.88 -27.64 13.70
CA LYS A 192 -7.69 -27.31 14.87
C LYS A 192 -8.81 -26.35 14.45
N VAL A 193 -9.83 -26.90 13.80
CA VAL A 193 -11.02 -26.15 13.42
C VAL A 193 -11.76 -25.74 14.70
N GLN A 194 -11.97 -24.43 14.89
CA GLN A 194 -12.92 -23.96 15.90
C GLN A 194 -14.32 -24.39 15.44
N VAL A 195 -15.03 -25.11 16.31
CA VAL A 195 -16.40 -25.53 16.00
C VAL A 195 -17.25 -24.27 15.96
N SER A 196 -17.84 -23.99 14.79
CA SER A 196 -18.72 -22.83 14.67
C SER A 196 -19.92 -22.99 15.61
N THR A 197 -20.22 -21.92 16.34
CA THR A 197 -21.31 -21.86 17.31
C THR A 197 -22.37 -20.86 16.90
N ASN A 198 -23.56 -20.93 17.48
CA ASN A 198 -24.57 -19.89 17.29
C ASN A 198 -24.38 -18.81 18.36
N GLY A 199 -24.18 -17.57 17.92
CA GLY A 199 -24.19 -16.38 18.77
C GLY A 199 -25.52 -15.62 18.69
N SER A 200 -25.65 -14.58 19.52
CA SER A 200 -26.79 -13.66 19.51
C SER A 200 -26.31 -12.21 19.40
N CYS A 201 -26.83 -11.50 18.41
CA CYS A 201 -26.61 -10.08 18.15
C CYS A 201 -27.12 -9.24 19.33
N LYS A 202 -26.38 -8.18 19.69
CA LYS A 202 -26.75 -7.28 20.78
C LYS A 202 -27.68 -6.16 20.34
#